data_AF-A0A2G6F287-F1
#
_entry.id   AF-A0A2G6F287-F1
#
_cell.length_a   1.000
_cell.length_b   1.000
_cell.length_c   1.000
_cell.angle_alpha   90.00
_cell.angle_beta   90.00
_cell.angle_gamma   90.00
#
_symmetry.space_group_name_H-M   'P 1'
#
loop_
_entity.id
_entity.type
_entity.pdbx_description
1 polymer ?
#
loop_
_entity_poly.entity_id
_entity_poly.type
_entity_poly.pdbx_seq_one_letter_code
_entity_poly.pdbx_strand_id
1 'polypeptide(L)'
;MIEGNNLKKGLNKVAIKDVWKDQMGQGINAYTDDIYLSGSTLYVQLRSSVIRQELSYGKEKIIKMVNEALGEEIVEKVILK
;
A
#
# COMPACT_ATOMS: atom_id res chain seq x y z
N MET A 1 8.11 25.78 -16.26
CA MET A 1 6.96 24.85 -16.23
C MET A 1 7.35 23.62 -15.43
N ILE A 2 7.29 23.66 -14.11
CA ILE A 2 7.63 22.48 -13.28
C ILE A 2 6.74 22.51 -12.05
N GLU A 3 5.52 21.94 -12.10
CA GLU A 3 4.72 21.84 -10.86
C GLU A 3 3.60 20.80 -10.85
N GLY A 4 3.43 19.99 -11.90
CA GLY A 4 2.32 19.01 -11.96
C GLY A 4 2.55 17.69 -11.21
N ASN A 5 3.81 17.35 -10.88
CA ASN A 5 4.15 15.97 -10.50
C ASN A 5 4.17 15.71 -8.98
N ASN A 6 4.31 16.75 -8.15
CA ASN A 6 4.32 16.59 -6.69
C ASN A 6 2.89 16.46 -6.13
N LEU A 7 1.93 17.16 -6.74
CA LEU A 7 0.51 17.11 -6.35
C LEU A 7 -0.08 15.71 -6.59
N LYS A 8 0.14 15.11 -7.78
CA LYS A 8 -0.29 13.74 -8.08
C LYS A 8 0.34 12.70 -7.14
N LYS A 9 1.64 12.83 -6.84
CA LYS A 9 2.32 11.91 -5.91
C LYS A 9 1.78 12.02 -4.48
N GLY A 10 1.45 13.23 -4.02
CA GLY A 10 0.82 13.46 -2.72
C GLY A 10 -0.58 12.85 -2.63
N LEU A 11 -1.40 13.06 -3.68
CA LEU A 11 -2.74 12.48 -3.79
C LEU A 11 -2.69 10.94 -3.79
N ASN A 12 -1.78 10.33 -4.55
CA ASN A 12 -1.62 8.87 -4.59
C ASN A 12 -1.21 8.29 -3.24
N LYS A 13 -0.38 9.00 -2.46
CA LYS A 13 0.01 8.56 -1.10
C LYS A 13 -1.17 8.54 -0.14
N VAL A 14 -2.02 9.58 -0.17
CA VAL A 14 -3.21 9.64 0.70
C VAL A 14 -4.20 8.54 0.29
N ALA A 15 -4.51 8.43 -1.00
CA ALA A 15 -5.41 7.41 -1.53
C ALA A 15 -4.97 5.99 -1.14
N ILE A 16 -3.68 5.67 -1.25
CA ILE A 16 -3.17 4.34 -0.90
C ILE A 16 -3.26 4.03 0.59
N LYS A 17 -3.05 5.03 1.45
CA LYS A 17 -3.21 4.84 2.90
C LYS A 17 -4.67 4.56 3.25
N ASP A 18 -5.59 5.31 2.64
CA ASP A 18 -7.03 5.12 2.88
C ASP A 18 -7.52 3.78 2.32
N VAL A 19 -7.13 3.43 1.09
CA VAL A 19 -7.43 2.13 0.47
C VAL A 19 -6.89 0.99 1.34
N TRP A 20 -5.62 1.04 1.75
CA TRP A 20 -5.08 0.00 2.63
C TRP A 20 -5.86 -0.12 3.92
N LYS A 21 -6.20 1.03 4.54
CA LYS A 21 -6.91 1.08 5.81
C LYS A 21 -8.29 0.44 5.70
N ASP A 22 -9.01 0.75 4.64
CA ASP A 22 -10.34 0.22 4.36
C ASP A 22 -10.30 -1.29 4.06
N GLN A 23 -9.36 -1.71 3.20
CA GLN A 23 -9.29 -3.08 2.71
C GLN A 23 -8.74 -4.08 3.74
N MET A 24 -7.75 -3.67 4.55
CA MET A 24 -7.09 -4.58 5.51
C MET A 24 -7.77 -4.63 6.88
N GLY A 25 -8.60 -3.64 7.19
CA GLY A 25 -9.30 -3.55 8.46
C GLY A 25 -8.42 -3.26 9.67
N GLN A 26 -9.07 -3.00 10.82
CA GLN A 26 -8.39 -2.50 12.02
C GLN A 26 -7.27 -3.40 12.54
N GLY A 27 -7.40 -4.73 12.37
CA GLY A 27 -6.42 -5.70 12.86
C GLY A 27 -5.02 -5.50 12.26
N ILE A 28 -4.91 -5.31 10.94
CA ILE A 28 -3.62 -5.12 10.27
C ILE A 28 -3.14 -3.68 10.38
N ASN A 29 -4.08 -2.72 10.34
CA ASN A 29 -3.76 -1.31 10.49
C ASN A 29 -3.11 -0.99 11.84
N ALA A 30 -3.51 -1.69 12.91
CA ALA A 30 -2.90 -1.54 14.24
C ALA A 30 -1.38 -1.81 14.26
N TYR A 31 -0.88 -2.63 13.31
CA TYR A 31 0.53 -2.97 13.19
C TYR A 31 1.22 -2.26 12.02
N THR A 32 0.50 -1.44 11.26
CA THR A 32 1.03 -0.72 10.09
C THR A 32 1.54 0.65 10.53
N ASP A 33 2.83 0.89 10.33
CA ASP A 33 3.49 2.16 10.64
C ASP A 33 3.32 3.20 9.53
N ASP A 34 3.66 2.79 8.32
CA ASP A 34 3.63 3.67 7.16
C ASP A 34 3.43 2.87 5.89
N ILE A 35 2.81 3.51 4.92
CA ILE A 35 2.57 2.96 3.59
C ILE A 35 2.84 4.03 2.56
N TYR A 36 3.57 3.63 1.53
CA TYR A 36 3.81 4.48 0.38
C TYR A 36 4.05 3.67 -0.88
N LEU A 37 3.63 4.23 -2.01
CA LEU A 37 3.96 3.71 -3.33
C LEU A 37 5.18 4.45 -3.88
N SER A 38 6.15 3.70 -4.38
CA SER A 38 7.30 4.24 -5.09
C SER A 38 7.46 3.50 -6.41
N GLY A 39 7.24 4.21 -7.52
CA GLY A 39 7.09 3.58 -8.83
C GLY A 39 5.87 2.65 -8.82
N SER A 40 6.07 1.39 -9.19
CA SER A 40 5.06 0.32 -9.13
C SER A 40 5.17 -0.58 -7.88
N THR A 41 6.01 -0.20 -6.91
CA THR A 41 6.22 -1.01 -5.70
C THR A 41 5.58 -0.37 -4.47
N LEU A 42 4.65 -1.09 -3.85
CA LEU A 42 4.01 -0.73 -2.58
C LEU A 42 4.91 -1.15 -1.43
N TYR A 43 5.29 -0.18 -0.60
CA TYR A 43 6.04 -0.40 0.62
C TYR A 43 5.11 -0.29 1.81
N VAL A 44 5.15 -1.30 2.66
CA VAL A 44 4.34 -1.38 3.87
C VAL A 44 5.28 -1.63 5.04
N GLN A 45 5.37 -0.65 5.94
CA GLN A 45 6.13 -0.77 7.17
C GLN A 45 5.22 -1.39 8.24
N LEU A 46 5.58 -2.57 8.74
CA LEU A 46 4.85 -3.29 9.78
C LEU A 46 5.72 -3.45 11.03
N ARG A 47 5.14 -3.23 12.20
CA ARG A 47 5.78 -3.43 13.51
C ARG A 47 5.86 -4.91 13.89
N SER A 48 4.86 -5.70 13.49
CA SER A 48 4.77 -7.12 13.85
C SER A 48 5.42 -8.01 12.79
N SER A 49 6.41 -8.81 13.22
CA SER A 49 7.03 -9.84 12.38
C SER A 49 6.06 -10.96 12.01
N VAL A 50 5.10 -11.28 12.89
CA VAL A 50 4.08 -12.31 12.65
C VAL A 50 3.14 -11.87 11.53
N ILE A 51 2.56 -10.67 11.63
CA ILE A 51 1.65 -10.13 10.61
C ILE A 51 2.40 -9.95 9.27
N ARG A 52 3.67 -9.53 9.33
CA ARG A 52 4.53 -9.44 8.14
C ARG A 52 4.66 -10.79 7.45
N GLN A 53 4.86 -11.87 8.21
CA GLN A 53 4.98 -13.21 7.67
C GLN A 53 3.66 -13.71 7.09
N GLU A 54 2.54 -13.53 7.80
CA GLU A 54 1.21 -13.88 7.28
C GLU A 54 0.87 -13.16 5.98
N LEU A 55 1.07 -11.83 5.95
CA LEU A 55 0.88 -11.01 4.76
C LEU A 55 1.86 -11.36 3.64
N SER A 56 3.03 -11.93 3.97
CA SER A 56 4.01 -12.31 2.97
C SER A 56 3.51 -13.43 2.05
N TYR A 57 2.69 -14.34 2.58
CA TYR A 57 2.03 -15.39 1.80
C TYR A 57 0.87 -14.85 0.95
N GLY A 58 0.29 -13.71 1.35
CA GLY A 58 -0.83 -13.07 0.67
C GLY A 58 -0.46 -11.94 -0.30
N LYS A 59 0.82 -11.69 -0.58
CA LYS A 59 1.27 -10.51 -1.36
C LYS A 59 0.57 -10.33 -2.70
N GLU A 60 0.34 -11.41 -3.45
CA GLU A 60 -0.36 -11.32 -4.74
C GLU A 60 -1.81 -10.88 -4.58
N LYS A 61 -2.49 -11.36 -3.54
CA LYS A 61 -3.86 -10.95 -3.23
C LYS A 61 -3.92 -9.47 -2.86
N ILE A 62 -2.93 -9.00 -2.10
CA ILE A 62 -2.80 -7.59 -1.71
C ILE A 62 -2.64 -6.71 -2.95
N ILE A 63 -1.77 -7.10 -3.89
CA ILE A 63 -1.55 -6.37 -5.14
C ILE A 63 -2.87 -6.20 -5.89
N LYS A 64 -3.60 -7.31 -6.11
CA LYS A 64 -4.89 -7.29 -6.81
C LYS A 64 -5.90 -6.39 -6.11
N MET A 65 -6.10 -6.59 -4.82
CA MET A 65 -7.06 -5.83 -4.02
C MET A 65 -6.76 -4.32 -4.01
N VAL A 66 -5.49 -3.92 -3.90
CA VAL A 66 -5.11 -2.51 -3.93
C VAL A 66 -5.33 -1.91 -5.32
N ASN A 67 -4.96 -2.62 -6.39
CA ASN A 67 -5.21 -2.16 -7.76
C ASN A 67 -6.70 -2.05 -8.07
N GLU A 68 -7.50 -3.03 -7.65
CA GLU A 68 -8.97 -3.04 -7.79
C GLU A 68 -9.60 -1.84 -7.06
N ALA A 69 -9.15 -1.56 -5.83
CA ALA A 69 -9.66 -0.44 -5.06
C ALA A 69 -9.22 0.94 -5.61
N LEU A 70 -8.05 1.01 -6.26
CA LEU A 70 -7.59 2.21 -6.96
C LEU A 70 -8.25 2.37 -8.35
N GLY A 71 -8.80 1.29 -8.91
CA GLY A 71 -9.34 1.27 -10.27
C GLY A 71 -8.29 1.29 -11.38
N GLU A 72 -7.01 1.07 -11.02
CA GLU A 72 -5.88 1.10 -11.94
C GLU A 72 -4.78 0.12 -11.50
N GLU A 73 -4.17 -0.58 -12.45
CA GLU A 73 -3.19 -1.64 -12.20
C GLU A 73 -1.76 -1.07 -12.07
N ILE A 74 -1.53 -0.28 -11.02
CA ILE A 74 -0.27 0.45 -10.81
C ILE A 74 0.70 -0.24 -9.85
N VAL A 75 0.20 -1.13 -8.98
CA VAL A 75 1.00 -1.91 -8.04
C VAL A 75 1.40 -3.22 -8.70
N GLU A 76 2.70 -3.46 -8.84
CA GLU A 76 3.25 -4.70 -9.39
C GLU A 76 3.92 -5.55 -8.30
N LYS A 77 4.36 -4.90 -7.21
CA LYS A 77 5.13 -5.55 -6.16
C LYS A 77 4.80 -4.99 -4.78
N VAL A 78 4.77 -5.87 -3.78
CA VAL A 78 4.61 -5.49 -2.37
C VAL A 78 5.86 -5.87 -1.58
N ILE A 79 6.42 -4.89 -0.87
CA ILE A 79 7.54 -5.06 0.05
C ILE A 79 7.04 -4.75 1.46
N LEU A 80 7.13 -5.77 2.32
CA LEU A 80 6.77 -5.68 3.73
C LEU A 80 8.08 -5.50 4.53
N LYS A 81 8.22 -4.37 5.22
CA LYS A 81 9.41 -3.99 6.00
C LYS A 81 9.14 -3.96 7.48
#